data_AF-A0A3A4SYK2-F1
#
_entry.id   AF-A0A3A4SYK2-F1
#
_cell.length_a   1.000
_cell.length_b   1.000
_cell.length_c   1.000
_cell.angle_alpha   90.00
_cell.angle_beta   90.00
_cell.angle_gamma   90.00
#
_symmetry.space_group_name_H-M   'P 1'
#
loop_
_entity.id
_entity.type
_entity.pdbx_description
1 polymer ?
#
loop_
_entity_poly.entity_id
_entity_poly.type
_entity_poly.pdbx_seq_one_letter_code
_entity_poly.pdbx_strand_id
1 'polypeptide(L)'
;MLKKITTADARKKFAEIVNQVAYGSESFVLTRRGQAVAAIVPMKELALLQELEDRIDIEDAWKTKKETGDPIPWEELKKELIG
;
A
#
# COMPACT_ATOMS: atom_id res chain seq x y z
N MET A 1 -6.25 -8.02 16.03
CA MET A 1 -6.79 -6.65 15.96
C MET A 1 -5.67 -5.70 15.64
N LEU A 2 -5.87 -4.74 14.72
CA LEU A 2 -4.88 -3.73 14.40
C LEU A 2 -4.69 -2.77 15.58
N LYS A 3 -3.48 -2.66 16.10
CA LYS A 3 -3.17 -1.72 17.19
C LYS A 3 -3.22 -0.31 16.64
N LYS A 4 -3.95 0.59 17.30
CA LYS A 4 -4.04 2.00 16.91
C LYS A 4 -3.20 2.84 17.86
N ILE A 5 -2.44 3.78 17.32
CA ILE A 5 -1.65 4.73 18.11
C ILE A 5 -1.70 6.10 17.45
N THR A 6 -1.69 7.18 18.24
CA THR A 6 -1.59 8.53 17.66
C THR A 6 -0.19 8.73 17.09
N THR A 7 -0.06 9.54 16.04
CA THR A 7 1.25 9.93 15.49
C THR A 7 2.15 10.60 16.54
N ALA A 8 1.55 11.34 17.49
CA ALA A 8 2.28 11.96 18.60
C ALA A 8 2.86 10.93 19.59
N ASP A 9 2.11 9.88 19.92
CA ASP A 9 2.60 8.82 20.81
C ASP A 9 3.55 7.87 20.10
N ALA A 10 3.31 7.58 18.82
CA ALA A 10 4.20 6.77 18.00
C ALA A 10 5.60 7.39 17.91
N ARG A 11 5.70 8.72 17.79
CA ARG A 11 6.98 9.44 17.81
C ARG A 11 7.77 9.19 19.10
N LYS A 12 7.10 9.12 20.25
CA LYS A 12 7.75 8.89 21.55
C LYS A 12 8.22 7.45 21.74
N LYS A 13 7.58 6.49 21.06
CA LYS A 13 7.81 5.05 21.21
C LYS A 13 8.34 4.39 19.93
N PHE A 14 8.93 5.18 19.03
CA PHE A 14 9.20 4.73 17.66
C PHE A 14 10.06 3.47 17.62
N ALA A 15 11.16 3.43 18.37
CA ALA A 15 12.05 2.28 18.42
C ALA A 15 11.37 1.00 18.98
N GLU A 16 10.51 1.14 19.99
CA GLU A 16 9.76 0.03 20.57
C GLU A 16 8.77 -0.55 19.54
N ILE A 17 8.04 0.33 18.84
CA ILE A 17 7.09 -0.06 17.80
C ILE A 17 7.80 -0.76 16.65
N VAL A 18 8.93 -0.24 16.18
CA VAL A 18 9.71 -0.89 15.11
C VAL A 18 10.18 -2.28 15.53
N ASN A 19 10.66 -2.45 16.77
CA ASN A 19 11.05 -3.76 17.28
C ASN A 19 9.87 -4.74 17.37
N GLN A 20 8.71 -4.27 17.87
CA GLN A 20 7.49 -5.08 17.93
C GLN A 20 7.01 -5.51 16.55
N VAL A 21 7.13 -4.63 15.54
CA VAL A 21 6.79 -4.94 14.16
C VAL A 21 7.79 -5.93 13.54
N ALA A 22 9.09 -5.69 13.74
CA ALA A 22 10.15 -6.50 13.15
C ALA A 22 10.17 -7.94 13.71
N TYR A 23 9.95 -8.12 15.01
CA TYR A 23 10.11 -9.41 15.68
C TYR A 23 8.80 -9.99 16.23
N GLY A 24 7.84 -9.15 16.61
CA GLY A 24 6.58 -9.56 17.23
C GLY A 24 5.47 -9.93 16.25
N SER A 25 5.68 -9.74 14.93
CA SER A 25 4.64 -9.89 13.91
C SER A 25 3.39 -9.04 14.17
N GLU A 26 3.56 -7.87 14.78
CA GLU A 26 2.47 -6.93 15.04
C GLU A 26 2.47 -5.80 14.00
N SER A 27 1.28 -5.27 13.70
CA SER A 27 1.10 -4.12 12.81
C SER A 27 0.39 -2.99 13.54
N PHE A 28 0.85 -1.75 13.32
CA PHE A 28 0.33 -0.54 13.98
C PHE A 28 -0.30 0.41 12.97
N VAL A 29 -1.51 0.85 13.24
CA VAL A 29 -2.18 1.92 12.51
C VAL A 29 -1.91 3.24 13.22
N LEU A 30 -1.25 4.15 12.50
CA LEU A 30 -1.00 5.51 12.94
C LEU A 30 -2.25 6.35 12.70
N THR A 31 -2.65 7.10 13.72
CA THR A 31 -3.83 7.97 13.67
C THR A 31 -3.49 9.43 13.92
N ARG A 32 -4.27 10.32 13.31
CA ARG A 32 -4.24 11.77 13.54
C ARG A 32 -5.67 12.26 13.69
N ARG A 33 -5.99 12.92 14.81
CA ARG A 33 -7.37 13.35 15.14
C ARG A 33 -8.40 12.19 15.03
N GLY A 34 -8.01 10.99 15.47
CA GLY A 34 -8.85 9.78 15.42
C GLY A 34 -8.94 9.08 14.06
N GLN A 35 -8.45 9.69 12.97
CA GLN A 35 -8.46 9.11 11.63
C GLN A 35 -7.18 8.32 11.36
N ALA A 36 -7.29 7.17 10.69
CA ALA A 36 -6.13 6.40 10.23
C ALA A 36 -5.43 7.15 9.10
N VAL A 37 -4.10 7.25 9.17
CA VAL A 37 -3.30 8.01 8.19
C VAL A 37 -2.12 7.22 7.60
N ALA A 38 -1.62 6.22 8.32
CA ALA A 38 -0.54 5.36 7.87
C ALA A 38 -0.54 4.07 8.69
N ALA A 39 0.25 3.08 8.26
CA ALA A 39 0.52 1.87 9.04
C ALA A 39 2.02 1.55 9.05
N ILE A 40 2.46 0.89 10.12
CA ILE A 40 3.79 0.26 10.21
C ILE A 40 3.53 -1.24 10.28
N VAL A 41 4.04 -1.98 9.29
CA VAL A 41 3.79 -3.42 9.09
C VAL A 41 5.10 -4.19 8.99
N PRO A 42 5.12 -5.49 9.32
CA PRO A 42 6.29 -6.34 9.11
C PRO A 42 6.70 -6.41 7.64
N MET A 43 7.99 -6.61 7.37
CA MET A 43 8.49 -6.73 5.99
C MET A 43 7.83 -7.87 5.20
N LYS A 44 7.47 -8.97 5.86
CA LYS A 44 6.72 -10.08 5.24
C LYS A 44 5.33 -9.65 4.74
N GLU A 45 4.65 -8.77 5.50
CA GLU A 45 3.33 -8.27 5.13
C GLU A 45 3.46 -7.28 3.98
N LEU A 46 4.46 -6.40 4.03
CA LEU A 46 4.75 -5.49 2.92
C LEU A 46 5.05 -6.27 1.62
N ALA A 47 5.90 -7.31 1.70
CA ALA A 47 6.22 -8.15 0.54
C ALA A 47 4.98 -8.85 -0.03
N LEU A 48 4.10 -9.38 0.83
CA LEU A 48 2.85 -10.00 0.40
C LEU A 48 1.91 -8.99 -0.27
N LEU A 49 1.79 -7.77 0.27
CA LEU A 49 0.98 -6.71 -0.34
C LEU A 49 1.52 -6.35 -1.74
N GLN A 50 2.84 -6.24 -1.89
CA GLN A 50 3.49 -5.96 -3.17
C GLN A 50 3.24 -7.09 -4.19
N GLU A 51 3.37 -8.36 -3.77
CA GLU A 51 3.12 -9.51 -4.65
C GLU A 51 1.65 -9.57 -5.11
N LEU A 52 0.71 -9.21 -4.24
CA LEU A 52 -0.70 -9.14 -4.60
C LEU A 52 -0.99 -8.02 -5.59
N GLU A 53 -0.37 -6.85 -5.42
CA GLU A 53 -0.45 -5.73 -6.36
C GLU A 53 0.09 -6.15 -7.74
N ASP A 54 1.29 -6.72 -7.80
CA ASP A 54 1.91 -7.20 -9.04
C ASP A 54 1.03 -8.22 -9.77
N ARG A 55 0.39 -9.14 -9.02
CA ARG A 55 -0.53 -10.14 -9.59
C ARG A 55 -1.78 -9.51 -10.18
N ILE A 56 -2.36 -8.53 -9.51
CA ILE A 56 -3.55 -7.81 -10.00
C ILE A 56 -3.20 -7.07 -11.29
N ASP A 57 -2.07 -6.36 -11.32
CA ASP A 57 -1.59 -5.64 -12.50
C ASP A 57 -1.36 -6.57 -13.70
N ILE A 58 -0.74 -7.73 -13.46
CA ILE A 58 -0.55 -8.76 -14.49
C ILE A 58 -1.91 -9.28 -14.99
N GLU A 59 -2.84 -9.62 -14.09
CA GLU A 59 -4.16 -10.10 -14.45
C GLU A 59 -4.94 -9.07 -15.29
N ASP A 60 -4.88 -7.80 -14.93
CA ASP A 60 -5.54 -6.71 -15.66
C ASP A 60 -4.90 -6.51 -17.04
N ALA A 61 -3.57 -6.55 -17.16
CA ALA A 61 -2.90 -6.54 -18.46
C ALA A 61 -3.34 -7.71 -19.37
N TRP A 62 -3.52 -8.91 -18.79
CA TRP A 62 -4.04 -10.06 -19.54
C TRP A 62 -5.50 -9.91 -19.94
N LYS A 63 -6.34 -9.27 -19.12
CA LYS A 63 -7.74 -8.97 -19.48
C LYS A 63 -7.80 -7.99 -20.65
N THR A 64 -7.07 -6.87 -20.58
CA THR A 64 -7.01 -5.89 -21.66
C THR A 64 -6.51 -6.49 -22.97
N LYS A 65 -5.52 -7.41 -22.93
CA LYS A 65 -5.07 -8.11 -24.14
C LYS A 65 -6.15 -9.00 -24.78
N LYS A 66 -7.14 -9.44 -24.01
CA LYS A 66 -8.27 -10.26 -24.49
C LYS A 66 -9.47 -9.41 -24.89
N GLU A 67 -9.51 -8.13 -24.52
CA GLU A 67 -10.58 -7.21 -24.92
C GLU A 67 -10.47 -6.90 -26.41
N THR A 68 -11.61 -6.96 -27.09
CA THR A 68 -11.73 -6.56 -28.50
C THR A 68 -11.96 -5.05 -28.57
N GLY A 69 -10.88 -4.28 -28.61
CA GLY A 69 -10.89 -2.84 -28.81
C GLY A 69 -9.55 -2.39 -29.41
N ASP A 70 -9.57 -1.33 -30.23
CA ASP A 70 -8.33 -0.77 -30.76
C ASP A 70 -7.56 -0.08 -29.63
N PRO A 71 -6.27 -0.40 -29.43
CA PRO A 71 -5.46 0.26 -28.41
C PRO A 71 -5.31 1.76 -28.74
N ILE A 72 -5.46 2.61 -27.72
CA ILE A 72 -5.19 4.04 -27.86
C ILE A 72 -3.67 4.29 -27.93
N PRO A 73 -3.17 5.14 -28.84
CA PRO A 73 -1.76 5.52 -28.87
C PRO A 73 -1.34 6.23 -27.57
N TRP A 74 -0.11 5.97 -27.10
CA TRP A 74 0.43 6.57 -25.88
C TRP A 74 0.35 8.11 -25.86
N GLU A 75 0.58 8.77 -26.99
CA GLU A 75 0.51 10.24 -27.11
C GLU A 75 -0.90 10.81 -26.90
N GLU A 76 -1.94 10.01 -27.09
CA GLU A 76 -3.33 10.40 -26.85
C GLU A 76 -3.67 10.24 -25.37
N LEU A 77 -3.38 9.08 -24.78
CA LEU A 77 -3.59 8.81 -23.35
C LEU A 77 -2.84 9.80 -22.45
N LYS A 78 -1.60 10.15 -22.82
CA LYS A 78 -0.76 11.06 -22.05
C LYS A 78 -1.38 12.46 -21.90
N LYS A 79 -2.15 12.93 -22.88
CA LYS A 79 -2.83 14.24 -22.82
C LYS A 79 -3.95 14.25 -21.79
N GLU A 80 -4.57 13.10 -21.52
CA GLU A 80 -5.65 12.96 -20.53
C GLU A 80 -5.11 12.80 -19.10
N LEU A 81 -4.01 12.06 -18.93
CA LEU A 81 -3.44 11.80 -17.60
C LEU A 81 -2.64 12.96 -17.00
N ILE A 82 -2.10 13.85 -17.84
CA ILE A 82 -1.20 14.94 -17.43
C ILE A 82 -1.75 16.31 -17.88
N GLY A 83 -3.00 16.35 -18.37
CA GLY A 83 -3.71 17.55 -18.85
C GLY A 83 -4.55 18.23 -17.79
#